data_AF-A0A7S3NNX8-F1
#
_entry.id   AF-A0A7S3NNX8-F1
#
_cell.length_a   1.000
_cell.length_b   1.000
_cell.length_c   1.000
_cell.angle_alpha   90.00
_cell.angle_beta   90.00
_cell.angle_gamma   90.00
#
_symmetry.space_group_name_H-M   'P 1'
#
loop_
_entity.id
_entity.type
_entity.pdbx_description
1 polymer ?
#
loop_
_entity_poly.entity_id
_entity_poly.type
_entity_poly.pdbx_seq_one_letter_code
_entity_poly.pdbx_strand_id
1 'polypeptide(L)'
;IHSVSGLPARYDTQHNPWPYVHYQFLSFADTFTPVIQNSIDANFEHVTQFCVPSSSQILAILRTERLTFTVLDFKENESNEEKDDDDGVLIGSTEINLSCLADGQ
;
A
#
# COMPACT_ATOMS: atom_id res chain seq x y z
N ILE A 1 6.99 -4.77 2.08
CA ILE A 1 6.26 -5.16 0.86
C ILE A 1 7.24 -5.85 -0.08
N HIS A 2 7.07 -7.15 -0.32
CA HIS A 2 7.97 -7.90 -1.21
C HIS A 2 7.56 -7.70 -2.67
N SER A 3 6.37 -8.15 -3.06
CA SER A 3 5.89 -8.08 -4.45
C SER A 3 4.37 -8.01 -4.54
N VAL A 4 3.89 -7.72 -5.75
CA VAL A 4 2.52 -7.93 -6.22
C VAL A 4 2.57 -8.76 -7.51
N SER A 5 1.50 -9.49 -7.81
CA SER A 5 1.46 -10.37 -8.98
C SER A 5 0.07 -10.47 -9.57
N GLY A 6 -0.01 -10.69 -10.88
CA GLY A 6 -1.27 -10.88 -11.60
C GLY A 6 -2.18 -9.65 -11.61
N LEU A 7 -1.60 -8.44 -11.63
CA LEU A 7 -2.39 -7.21 -11.72
C LEU A 7 -3.11 -7.11 -13.08
N PRO A 8 -4.31 -6.52 -13.13
CA PRO A 8 -5.00 -6.27 -14.39
C PRO A 8 -4.22 -5.25 -15.24
N ALA A 9 -4.21 -5.46 -16.56
CA ALA A 9 -3.76 -4.44 -17.50
C ALA A 9 -4.69 -3.22 -17.46
N ARG A 10 -4.17 -2.05 -17.82
CA ARG A 10 -4.95 -0.82 -17.92
C ARG A 10 -6.04 -0.97 -18.98
N TYR A 11 -7.30 -0.75 -18.57
CA TYR A 11 -8.47 -0.92 -19.44
C TYR A 11 -8.45 -0.01 -20.69
N ASP A 12 -7.80 1.15 -20.59
CA ASP A 12 -7.81 2.21 -21.61
C ASP A 12 -6.72 2.05 -22.67
N THR A 13 -5.61 1.39 -22.35
CA THR A 13 -4.36 1.53 -23.13
C THR A 13 -3.71 0.21 -23.54
N GLN A 14 -4.27 -0.96 -23.16
CA GLN A 14 -3.61 -2.28 -23.31
C GLN A 14 -2.19 -2.36 -22.68
N HIS A 15 -1.78 -1.33 -21.94
CA HIS A 15 -0.50 -1.28 -21.26
C HIS A 15 -0.60 -1.90 -19.86
N ASN A 16 0.52 -2.43 -19.37
CA ASN A 16 0.58 -2.87 -17.98
C ASN A 16 0.54 -1.65 -17.06
N PRO A 17 0.00 -1.80 -15.83
CA PRO A 17 -0.01 -0.71 -14.86
C PRO A 17 1.42 -0.37 -14.42
N TRP A 18 1.54 0.77 -13.75
CA TRP A 18 2.75 1.21 -13.07
C TRP A 18 2.50 1.11 -11.56
N PRO A 19 2.53 -0.10 -11.00
CA PRO A 19 2.06 -0.33 -9.65
C PRO A 19 2.98 0.28 -8.59
N TYR A 20 2.34 0.76 -7.52
CA TYR A 20 2.94 1.01 -6.22
C TYR A 20 1.95 0.66 -5.11
N VAL A 21 2.46 0.49 -3.89
CA VAL A 21 1.65 0.14 -2.73
C VAL A 21 1.71 1.26 -1.71
N HIS A 22 0.53 1.74 -1.31
CA HIS A 22 0.31 2.63 -0.17
C HIS A 22 -0.14 1.83 1.05
N TYR A 23 0.34 2.22 2.23
CA TYR A 23 -0.19 1.76 3.50
C TYR A 23 0.12 2.75 4.62
N GLN A 24 -0.74 2.76 5.63
CA GLN A 24 -0.54 3.52 6.86
C GLN A 24 -0.64 2.58 8.05
N PHE A 25 0.44 2.48 8.83
CA PHE A 25 0.43 1.69 10.05
C PHE A 25 -0.01 2.55 11.24
N LEU A 26 -1.19 2.27 11.81
CA LEU A 26 -1.78 3.05 12.90
C LEU A 26 -1.77 4.56 12.58
N SER A 27 -1.21 5.39 13.46
CA SER A 27 -1.08 6.83 13.27
C SER A 27 0.32 7.27 12.81
N PHE A 28 1.13 6.35 12.25
CA PHE A 28 2.39 6.71 11.62
C PHE A 28 2.14 7.41 10.27
N ALA A 29 3.19 8.03 9.71
CA ALA A 29 3.12 8.65 8.39
C ALA A 29 2.81 7.61 7.31
N ASP A 30 2.13 8.06 6.24
CA ASP A 30 1.89 7.25 5.05
C ASP A 30 3.19 6.72 4.47
N THR A 31 3.15 5.47 4.04
CA THR A 31 4.28 4.79 3.43
C THR A 31 3.92 4.35 2.02
N PHE A 32 4.84 4.60 1.09
CA PHE A 32 4.69 4.26 -0.32
C PHE A 32 5.91 3.45 -0.77
N THR A 33 5.67 2.38 -1.52
CA THR A 33 6.75 1.72 -2.26
C THR A 33 7.16 2.56 -3.47
N PRO A 34 8.36 2.33 -4.04
CA PRO A 34 8.69 2.86 -5.35
C PRO A 34 7.67 2.43 -6.40
N VAL A 35 7.43 3.29 -7.38
CA VAL A 35 6.64 2.97 -8.58
C VAL A 35 7.47 2.07 -9.49
N ILE A 36 6.90 0.92 -9.88
CA ILE A 36 7.49 0.03 -10.87
C ILE A 36 6.75 0.20 -12.18
N GLN A 37 7.45 0.56 -13.25
CA GLN A 37 6.81 0.84 -14.54
C GLN A 37 6.43 -0.43 -15.30
N ASN A 38 5.30 -0.36 -16.00
CA ASN A 38 4.80 -1.32 -16.99
C ASN A 38 4.88 -2.79 -16.53
N SER A 39 4.41 -3.09 -15.33
CA SER A 39 4.50 -4.43 -14.74
C SER A 39 3.18 -4.89 -14.13
N ILE A 40 2.80 -6.14 -14.40
CA ILE A 40 1.73 -6.85 -13.70
C ILE A 40 2.25 -7.69 -12.52
N ASP A 41 3.57 -7.86 -12.42
CA ASP A 41 4.29 -8.67 -11.45
C ASP A 41 5.48 -7.86 -10.88
N ALA A 42 5.18 -6.84 -10.07
CA ALA A 42 6.20 -5.92 -9.55
C ALA A 42 6.85 -6.46 -8.26
N ASN A 43 8.19 -6.41 -8.20
CA ASN A 43 8.97 -6.64 -7.00
C ASN A 43 9.49 -5.30 -6.46
N PHE A 44 9.24 -5.04 -5.18
CA PHE A 44 9.60 -3.79 -4.49
C PHE A 44 10.75 -3.98 -3.50
N GLU A 45 10.92 -5.16 -2.90
CA GLU A 45 11.80 -5.43 -1.74
C GLU A 45 11.79 -4.30 -0.67
N HIS A 46 10.62 -3.69 -0.45
CA HIS A 46 10.50 -2.50 0.38
C HIS A 46 10.34 -2.88 1.86
N VAL A 47 11.22 -2.38 2.71
CA VAL A 47 11.21 -2.63 4.15
C VAL A 47 11.09 -1.33 4.92
N THR A 48 10.14 -1.27 5.85
CA THR A 48 9.95 -0.16 6.80
C THR A 48 9.87 -0.72 8.20
N GLN A 49 10.36 0.04 9.18
CA GLN A 49 10.32 -0.33 10.60
C GLN A 49 9.56 0.76 11.37
N PHE A 50 8.71 0.32 12.30
CA PHE A 50 7.92 1.21 13.15
C PHE A 50 8.22 0.90 14.62
N CYS A 51 8.54 1.93 15.40
CA CYS A 51 8.79 1.80 16.83
C CYS A 51 7.46 1.88 17.58
N VAL A 52 6.92 0.73 17.95
CA VAL A 52 5.62 0.63 18.62
C VAL A 52 5.81 0.46 20.14
N PRO A 53 5.22 1.32 20.98
CA PRO A 53 5.25 1.13 22.43
C PRO A 53 4.47 -0.13 22.84
N SER A 54 5.01 -0.94 23.74
CA SER A 54 4.36 -2.16 24.24
C SER A 54 3.39 -1.90 25.40
N SER A 55 2.75 -0.74 25.44
CA SER A 55 1.80 -0.41 26.52
C SER A 55 0.51 -1.21 26.36
N SER A 56 -0.19 -1.48 27.46
CA SER A 56 -1.46 -2.24 27.44
C SER A 56 -2.51 -1.62 26.51
N GLN A 57 -2.51 -0.29 26.37
CA GLN A 57 -3.38 0.44 25.46
C GLN A 57 -3.05 0.13 23.99
N ILE A 58 -1.78 0.19 23.61
CA ILE A 58 -1.35 -0.10 22.24
C ILE A 58 -1.59 -1.58 21.89
N LEU A 59 -1.32 -2.49 22.83
CA LEU A 59 -1.62 -3.90 22.64
C LEU A 59 -3.12 -4.15 22.47
N ALA A 60 -3.99 -3.40 23.15
CA ALA A 60 -5.44 -3.48 22.93
C ALA A 60 -5.84 -2.99 21.53
N ILE A 61 -5.22 -1.90 21.05
CA ILE A 61 -5.43 -1.36 19.69
C ILE A 61 -4.99 -2.40 18.65
N LEU A 62 -3.79 -2.96 18.77
CA LEU A 62 -3.28 -3.97 17.84
C LEU A 62 -4.20 -5.19 17.73
N ARG A 63 -4.95 -5.56 18.79
CA ARG A 63 -5.91 -6.67 18.75
C ARG A 63 -7.14 -6.41 17.88
N THR A 64 -7.50 -5.14 17.67
CA THR A 64 -8.71 -4.76 16.93
C THR A 64 -8.41 -4.19 15.55
N GLU A 65 -7.24 -3.56 15.40
CA GLU A 65 -6.85 -2.87 14.18
C GLU A 65 -6.40 -3.82 13.07
N ARG A 66 -6.51 -3.30 11.84
CA ARG A 66 -6.12 -3.98 10.60
C ARG A 66 -5.22 -3.03 9.82
N LEU A 67 -4.19 -3.57 9.18
CA LEU A 67 -3.35 -2.82 8.27
C LEU A 67 -3.79 -3.09 6.84
N THR A 68 -4.22 -2.03 6.15
CA THR A 68 -4.64 -2.07 4.75
C THR A 68 -3.46 -1.72 3.86
N PHE A 69 -3.24 -2.55 2.84
CA PHE A 69 -2.33 -2.29 1.74
C PHE A 69 -3.15 -2.00 0.49
N THR A 70 -2.92 -0.85 -0.12
CA THR A 70 -3.64 -0.37 -1.30
C THR A 70 -2.67 -0.39 -2.48
N VAL A 71 -3.00 -1.17 -3.51
CA VAL A 71 -2.24 -1.20 -4.77
C VAL A 71 -2.83 -0.17 -5.71
N LEU A 72 -1.99 0.76 -6.15
CA LEU A 72 -2.35 1.91 -6.96
C LEU A 72 -1.60 1.85 -8.29
N ASP A 73 -2.22 2.37 -9.34
CA ASP A 73 -1.64 2.54 -10.67
C ASP A 73 -1.19 3.99 -10.87
N PHE A 74 0.11 4.23 -10.93
CA PHE A 74 0.65 5.57 -11.11
C PHE A 74 0.32 6.11 -12.51
N LYS A 75 -0.35 7.26 -12.59
CA LYS A 75 -0.57 7.97 -13.86
C LYS A 75 0.38 9.15 -13.93
N GLU A 76 1.27 9.12 -14.92
CA GLU A 76 2.05 10.31 -15.27
C GLU A 76 1.05 11.34 -15.81
N ASN A 77 0.75 12.37 -15.01
CA ASN A 77 -0.23 13.41 -15.37
C ASN A 77 0.18 14.07 -16.70
N GLU A 78 -0.47 13.69 -17.80
CA GLU A 78 -0.33 14.40 -19.08
C GLU A 78 -1.24 15.63 -19.18
N SER A 79 -1.97 16.03 -18.13
CA SER A 79 -2.89 17.18 -18.22
C SER A 79 -3.06 17.92 -16.91
N ASN A 80 -2.60 19.17 -16.90
CA ASN A 80 -3.18 20.23 -16.06
C ASN A 80 -4.69 20.25 -16.29
N GLU A 81 -5.50 19.73 -15.38
CA GLU A 81 -6.78 20.34 -14.96
C GLU A 81 -7.47 19.45 -13.91
N GLU A 82 -7.75 20.11 -12.78
CA GLU A 82 -8.58 19.68 -11.65
C GLU A 82 -7.96 18.72 -10.62
N LYS A 83 -7.81 19.29 -9.42
CA LYS A 83 -7.32 18.67 -8.20
C LYS A 83 -8.31 17.62 -7.72
N ASP A 84 -7.89 16.37 -7.75
CA ASP A 84 -8.13 15.44 -6.64
C ASP A 84 -6.74 14.90 -6.25
N ASP A 85 -6.41 14.98 -4.97
CA ASP A 85 -5.13 14.56 -4.36
C ASP A 85 -4.97 13.02 -4.38
N ASP A 86 -5.28 12.35 -5.49
CA ASP A 86 -5.15 10.90 -5.65
C ASP A 86 -4.12 10.62 -6.75
N ASP A 87 -2.85 10.51 -6.35
CA ASP A 87 -1.67 10.35 -7.22
C ASP A 87 -1.68 9.04 -8.06
N GLY A 88 -2.71 8.19 -7.92
CA GLY A 88 -2.83 6.95 -8.66
C GLY A 88 -4.25 6.36 -8.63
N VAL A 89 -4.55 5.49 -9.59
CA VAL A 89 -5.86 4.82 -9.68
C VAL A 89 -5.85 3.52 -8.88
N LEU A 90 -6.86 3.30 -8.05
CA LEU A 90 -7.02 2.05 -7.29
C LEU A 90 -7.06 0.82 -8.21
N ILE A 91 -6.10 -0.10 -8.02
CA ILE A 91 -6.13 -1.44 -8.61
C ILE A 91 -6.85 -2.40 -7.68
N GLY A 92 -6.55 -2.34 -6.38
CA GLY A 92 -7.16 -3.19 -5.37
C GLY A 92 -6.52 -3.02 -4.00
N SER A 93 -7.06 -3.70 -3.00
CA SER A 93 -6.54 -3.64 -1.63
C SER A 93 -6.61 -4.99 -0.94
N THR A 94 -5.77 -5.14 0.09
CA THR A 94 -5.79 -6.30 1.00
C THR A 94 -5.52 -5.85 2.42
N GLU A 95 -5.90 -6.66 3.39
CA GLU A 95 -5.80 -6.32 4.81
C GLU A 95 -5.18 -7.46 5.60
N ILE A 96 -4.32 -7.11 6.57
CA ILE A 96 -3.79 -8.03 7.56
C ILE A 96 -4.30 -7.66 8.95
N ASN A 97 -4.62 -8.66 9.76
CA ASN A 97 -4.96 -8.45 11.17
C ASN A 97 -3.67 -8.21 11.96
N LEU A 98 -3.67 -7.20 12.84
CA LEU A 98 -2.51 -6.85 13.68
C LEU A 98 -2.49 -7.59 15.02
N SER A 99 -3.51 -8.41 15.31
CA SER A 99 -3.69 -9.05 16.61
C SER A 99 -2.53 -9.94 17.03
N CYS A 100 -1.89 -10.64 16.08
CA CYS A 100 -0.70 -11.45 16.32
C CYS A 100 0.47 -10.64 16.91
N LEU A 101 0.62 -9.37 16.53
CA LEU A 101 1.66 -8.48 17.09
C LEU A 101 1.40 -8.17 18.58
N ALA A 102 0.13 -8.15 19.01
CA ALA A 102 -0.23 -7.88 20.40
C ALA A 102 0.11 -9.04 21.34
N ASP A 103 0.19 -10.25 20.80
CA ASP A 103 0.47 -11.47 21.55
C ASP A 103 1.96 -11.87 21.46
N GLY A 104 2.78 -11.07 20.78
CA GLY A 104 4.23 -11.23 20.69
C GLY A 104 4.68 -12.32 19.72
N GLN A 105 3.85 -12.64 18.71
CA GLN A 105 4.18 -13.58 17.63
C GLN A 105 4.83 -12.88 16.44
#